data_AF-A0A948RW72-F1
#
_entry.id   AF-A0A948RW72-F1
#
_cell.length_a   1.000
_cell.length_b   1.000
_cell.length_c   1.000
_cell.angle_alpha   90.00
_cell.angle_beta   90.00
_cell.angle_gamma   90.00
#
_symmetry.space_group_name_H-M   'P 1'
#
loop_
_entity.id
_entity.type
_entity.pdbx_description
1 polymer ?
#
loop_
_entity_poly.entity_id
_entity_poly.type
_entity_poly.pdbx_seq_one_letter_code
_entity_poly.pdbx_strand_id
1 'polypeptide(L)'
;MALHERGSTGDGVVIGILDTGFQRSHAAFNDPAHTLSVIAERDFVDNDPHTGIETGDPPDQHSHGTLILGTIGAYREGELIGGAYDASFILAKVEDAGSEFPLEEDWFAAGLEFIEAQGGDVATSSLIAGWYGQNEMDGETSIMAQAFNIATANGVHCCQGAGNSGHDDLPTTSHLAAPADACIVQSHPE
;
A
#
# COMPACT_ATOMS: atom_id res chain seq x y z
N MET A 1 -3.18 17.88 20.76
CA MET A 1 -3.07 18.74 19.57
C MET A 1 -2.82 17.83 18.40
N ALA A 2 -3.74 17.83 17.43
CA ALA A 2 -3.63 17.00 16.24
C ALA A 2 -2.50 17.53 15.33
N LEU A 3 -1.85 16.65 14.56
CA LEU A 3 -0.73 17.02 13.69
C LEU A 3 -1.15 18.05 12.62
N HIS A 4 -2.38 17.95 12.11
CA HIS A 4 -2.96 18.87 11.13
C HIS A 4 -3.10 20.31 11.66
N GLU A 5 -3.43 20.50 12.94
CA GLU A 5 -3.50 21.84 13.56
C GLU A 5 -2.13 22.54 13.60
N ARG A 6 -1.04 21.77 13.40
CA ARG A 6 0.33 22.26 13.34
C ARG A 6 0.84 22.42 11.91
N GLY A 7 -0.03 22.24 10.91
CA GLY A 7 0.28 22.37 9.48
C GLY A 7 0.93 21.15 8.84
N SER A 8 0.98 20.00 9.53
CA SER A 8 1.52 18.77 8.96
C SER A 8 0.43 17.98 8.26
N THR A 9 0.29 18.19 6.94
CA THR A 9 -0.81 17.64 6.12
C THR A 9 -0.35 16.61 5.08
N GLY A 10 0.95 16.31 5.03
CA GLY A 10 1.56 15.44 4.02
C GLY A 10 2.21 16.17 2.85
N ASP A 11 2.08 17.50 2.77
CA ASP A 11 2.73 18.31 1.74
C ASP A 11 4.24 18.01 1.64
N GLY A 12 4.70 17.80 0.40
CA GLY A 12 6.08 17.42 0.09
C GLY A 12 6.44 15.95 0.31
N VAL A 13 5.51 15.09 0.75
CA VAL A 13 5.73 13.64 0.87
C VAL A 13 5.08 12.91 -0.31
N VAL A 14 5.79 11.94 -0.88
CA VAL A 14 5.30 11.04 -1.93
C VAL A 14 4.99 9.66 -1.34
N ILE A 15 3.74 9.25 -1.40
CA ILE A 15 3.24 7.99 -0.82
C ILE A 15 2.81 7.05 -1.95
N GLY A 16 3.49 5.91 -2.06
CA GLY A 16 3.11 4.79 -2.91
C GLY A 16 2.14 3.85 -2.21
N ILE A 17 1.08 3.44 -2.91
CA ILE A 17 0.10 2.45 -2.42
C ILE A 17 0.03 1.28 -3.40
N LEU A 18 0.32 0.08 -2.90
CA LEU A 18 0.14 -1.17 -3.63
C LEU A 18 -1.12 -1.87 -3.12
N ASP A 19 -2.12 -2.02 -3.97
CA ASP A 19 -3.40 -2.62 -3.57
C ASP A 19 -4.19 -3.14 -4.79
N THR A 20 -5.48 -3.43 -4.61
CA THR A 20 -6.38 -4.00 -5.63
C THR A 20 -6.84 -3.01 -6.70
N GLY A 21 -6.55 -1.72 -6.56
CA GLY A 21 -7.01 -0.65 -7.46
C GLY A 21 -7.78 0.46 -6.74
N PHE A 22 -8.17 1.51 -7.46
CA PHE A 22 -8.59 2.79 -6.86
C PHE A 22 -9.72 3.50 -7.61
N GLN A 23 -10.75 3.92 -6.88
CA GLN A 23 -11.85 4.74 -7.40
C GLN A 23 -11.65 6.23 -7.06
N ARG A 24 -10.84 6.91 -7.88
CA ARG A 24 -10.47 8.32 -7.68
C ARG A 24 -11.58 9.33 -7.95
N SER A 25 -12.65 8.92 -8.63
CA SER A 25 -13.80 9.80 -8.92
C SER A 25 -14.69 10.06 -7.69
N HIS A 26 -14.43 9.36 -6.58
CA HIS A 26 -15.18 9.55 -5.34
C HIS A 26 -15.04 10.98 -4.80
N ALA A 27 -16.12 11.55 -4.25
CA ALA A 27 -16.17 12.94 -3.81
C ALA A 27 -15.10 13.29 -2.76
N ALA A 28 -14.68 12.31 -1.95
CA ALA A 28 -13.64 12.48 -0.93
C ALA A 28 -12.23 12.76 -1.50
N PHE A 29 -12.01 12.61 -2.81
CA PHE A 29 -10.74 12.89 -3.47
C PHE A 29 -10.77 14.14 -4.35
N ASN A 30 -11.92 14.80 -4.46
CA ASN A 30 -12.17 15.85 -5.44
C ASN A 30 -12.64 17.16 -4.79
N ASP A 31 -12.24 17.40 -3.54
CA ASP A 31 -12.46 18.71 -2.90
C ASP A 31 -11.61 19.77 -3.62
N PRO A 32 -12.17 20.93 -4.02
CA PRO A 32 -11.43 21.96 -4.75
C PRO A 32 -10.23 22.56 -4.00
N ALA A 33 -10.24 22.53 -2.67
CA ALA A 33 -9.13 23.05 -1.85
C ALA A 33 -8.01 22.01 -1.66
N HIS A 34 -8.37 20.73 -1.63
CA HIS A 34 -7.48 19.61 -1.35
C HIS A 34 -7.80 18.45 -2.29
N THR A 35 -7.58 18.68 -3.59
CA THR A 35 -7.78 17.64 -4.61
C THR A 35 -6.65 16.62 -4.52
N LEU A 36 -7.00 15.34 -4.54
CA LEU A 36 -6.03 14.24 -4.52
C LEU A 36 -4.99 14.41 -5.63
N SER A 37 -3.71 14.44 -5.25
CA SER A 37 -2.59 14.56 -6.18
C SER A 37 -2.04 13.17 -6.52
N VAL A 38 -2.46 12.58 -7.65
CA VAL A 38 -1.85 11.34 -8.17
C VAL A 38 -0.83 11.70 -9.23
N ILE A 39 0.45 11.40 -8.96
CA ILE A 39 1.57 11.78 -9.83
C ILE A 39 1.99 10.66 -10.79
N ALA A 40 1.69 9.40 -10.45
CA ALA A 40 1.93 8.25 -11.30
C ALA A 40 0.97 7.10 -10.93
N GLU A 41 0.64 6.26 -11.91
CA GLU A 41 -0.14 5.06 -11.67
C GLU A 41 0.20 3.95 -12.67
N ARG A 42 0.06 2.69 -12.25
CA ARG A 42 0.26 1.51 -13.10
C ARG A 42 -0.59 0.33 -12.63
N ASP A 43 -1.25 -0.31 -13.58
CA ASP A 43 -1.87 -1.62 -13.39
C ASP A 43 -0.90 -2.72 -13.85
N PHE A 44 -0.53 -3.61 -12.92
CA PHE A 44 0.33 -4.76 -13.19
C PHE A 44 -0.47 -6.02 -13.50
N VAL A 45 -1.74 -6.07 -13.09
CA VAL A 45 -2.68 -7.17 -13.36
C VAL A 45 -3.01 -7.19 -14.85
N ASP A 46 -3.45 -6.05 -15.38
CA ASP A 46 -3.84 -5.88 -16.79
C ASP A 46 -2.71 -5.29 -17.67
N ASN A 47 -1.58 -4.95 -17.04
CA ASN A 47 -0.37 -4.41 -17.68
C ASN A 47 -0.61 -3.11 -18.47
N ASP A 48 -1.26 -2.15 -17.84
CA ASP A 48 -1.68 -0.91 -18.46
C ASP A 48 -1.52 0.30 -17.50
N PRO A 49 -1.79 1.55 -17.93
CA PRO A 49 -1.61 2.73 -17.08
C PRO A 49 -2.87 3.14 -16.27
N HIS A 50 -3.85 2.26 -16.04
CA HIS A 50 -5.11 2.61 -15.39
C HIS A 50 -5.38 1.76 -14.15
N THR A 51 -5.29 2.35 -12.96
CA THR A 51 -5.51 1.60 -11.71
C THR A 51 -6.97 1.54 -11.25
N GLY A 52 -7.90 1.93 -12.13
CA GLY A 52 -9.33 1.98 -11.84
C GLY A 52 -10.04 0.65 -12.06
N ILE A 53 -11.37 0.67 -11.96
CA ILE A 53 -12.21 -0.47 -12.35
C ILE A 53 -12.36 -0.53 -13.87
N GLU A 54 -12.14 -1.70 -14.45
CA GLU A 54 -12.19 -1.94 -15.89
C GLU A 54 -13.20 -3.01 -16.31
N THR A 55 -13.40 -3.16 -17.63
CA THR A 55 -14.31 -4.18 -18.15
C THR A 55 -13.66 -5.55 -18.04
N GLY A 56 -14.17 -6.38 -17.14
CA GLY A 56 -13.63 -7.73 -16.87
C GLY A 56 -13.33 -7.92 -15.39
N ASP A 57 -13.08 -6.82 -14.69
CA ASP A 57 -12.80 -6.82 -13.25
C ASP A 57 -13.99 -7.30 -12.42
N PRO A 58 -13.73 -7.96 -11.27
CA PRO A 58 -14.70 -8.08 -10.20
C PRO A 58 -15.28 -6.71 -9.82
N PRO A 59 -16.59 -6.58 -9.53
CA PRO A 59 -17.21 -5.29 -9.21
C PRO A 59 -16.58 -4.54 -8.04
N ASP A 60 -15.94 -5.27 -7.12
CA ASP A 60 -15.29 -4.77 -5.92
C ASP A 60 -13.76 -4.68 -6.04
N GLN A 61 -13.17 -4.95 -7.22
CA GLN A 61 -11.73 -4.91 -7.48
C GLN A 61 -11.08 -3.65 -6.90
N HIS A 62 -11.64 -2.46 -7.12
CA HIS A 62 -11.04 -1.23 -6.62
C HIS A 62 -11.29 -0.94 -5.13
N SER A 63 -12.11 -1.72 -4.43
CA SER A 63 -12.73 -1.30 -3.17
C SER A 63 -11.73 -1.17 -2.04
N HIS A 64 -10.86 -2.18 -1.87
CA HIS A 64 -9.89 -2.21 -0.79
C HIS A 64 -8.86 -1.08 -0.93
N GLY A 65 -8.23 -0.95 -2.10
CA GLY A 65 -7.29 0.15 -2.37
C GLY A 65 -7.91 1.53 -2.25
N THR A 66 -9.18 1.69 -2.63
CA THR A 66 -9.93 2.95 -2.42
C THR A 66 -10.08 3.29 -0.93
N LEU A 67 -10.33 2.29 -0.07
CA LEU A 67 -10.43 2.50 1.37
C LEU A 67 -9.08 2.91 1.96
N ILE A 68 -8.00 2.22 1.58
CA ILE A 68 -6.64 2.54 2.03
C ILE A 68 -6.24 3.95 1.60
N LEU A 69 -6.41 4.28 0.32
CA LEU A 69 -6.21 5.63 -0.20
C LEU A 69 -7.07 6.66 0.56
N GLY A 70 -8.30 6.30 0.90
CA GLY A 70 -9.21 7.13 1.70
C GLY A 70 -8.68 7.44 3.11
N THR A 71 -8.05 6.47 3.78
CA THR A 71 -7.48 6.71 5.12
C THR A 71 -6.31 7.69 5.11
N ILE A 72 -5.66 7.87 3.95
CA ILE A 72 -4.44 8.69 3.81
C ILE A 72 -4.75 10.01 3.10
N GLY A 73 -5.29 9.96 1.88
CA GLY A 73 -5.40 11.08 0.94
C GLY A 73 -6.79 11.68 0.79
N ALA A 74 -7.81 11.21 1.52
CA ALA A 74 -9.14 11.81 1.42
C ALA A 74 -9.19 13.19 2.08
N TYR A 75 -9.95 14.10 1.48
CA TYR A 75 -10.37 15.34 2.11
C TYR A 75 -11.84 15.61 1.81
N ARG A 76 -12.67 15.55 2.85
CA ARG A 76 -14.07 15.97 2.84
C ARG A 76 -14.44 16.47 4.22
N GLU A 77 -14.48 17.79 4.35
CA GLU A 77 -14.71 18.46 5.62
C GLU A 77 -16.00 17.94 6.30
N GLY A 78 -15.89 17.64 7.60
CA GLY A 78 -17.01 17.12 8.41
C GLY A 78 -17.36 15.64 8.18
N GLU A 79 -16.71 14.96 7.24
CA GLU A 79 -16.98 13.54 6.94
C GLU A 79 -15.72 12.67 7.08
N LEU A 80 -14.68 12.95 6.29
CA LEU A 80 -13.44 12.16 6.26
C LEU A 80 -12.26 13.05 5.88
N ILE A 81 -11.26 13.10 6.75
CA ILE A 81 -9.96 13.76 6.48
C ILE A 81 -8.89 12.71 6.73
N GLY A 82 -8.15 12.36 5.69
CA GLY A 82 -7.08 11.39 5.71
C GLY A 82 -5.85 11.90 6.47
N GLY A 83 -4.94 10.98 6.81
CA GLY A 83 -3.74 11.33 7.58
C GLY A 83 -2.81 12.33 6.87
N ALA A 84 -2.72 12.25 5.55
CA ALA A 84 -1.79 13.00 4.71
C ALA A 84 -2.49 13.50 3.42
N TYR A 85 -3.56 14.27 3.57
CA TYR A 85 -4.43 14.70 2.47
C TYR A 85 -3.80 15.67 1.46
N ASP A 86 -2.64 16.28 1.78
CA ASP A 86 -1.86 17.10 0.84
C ASP A 86 -0.63 16.37 0.26
N ALA A 87 -0.48 15.07 0.52
CA ALA A 87 0.59 14.27 -0.07
C ALA A 87 0.39 14.05 -1.58
N SER A 88 1.48 13.67 -2.26
CA SER A 88 1.42 13.15 -3.63
C SER A 88 1.39 11.63 -3.62
N PHE A 89 0.61 11.03 -4.51
CA PHE A 89 0.33 9.60 -4.51
C PHE A 89 0.85 8.91 -5.77
N ILE A 90 1.46 7.75 -5.59
CA ILE A 90 1.77 6.78 -6.65
C ILE A 90 0.87 5.56 -6.42
N LEU A 91 0.12 5.15 -7.43
CA LEU A 91 -0.86 4.06 -7.30
C LEU A 91 -0.42 2.84 -8.11
N ALA A 92 -0.36 1.67 -7.47
CA ALA A 92 -0.06 0.41 -8.13
C ALA A 92 -1.18 -0.60 -7.88
N LYS A 93 -1.86 -1.05 -8.95
CA LYS A 93 -2.80 -2.19 -8.90
C LYS A 93 -2.00 -3.48 -9.10
N VAL A 94 -1.90 -4.31 -8.06
CA VAL A 94 -1.00 -5.48 -8.02
C VAL A 94 -1.66 -6.78 -7.55
N GLU A 95 -2.96 -6.76 -7.26
CA GLU A 95 -3.73 -7.93 -6.79
C GLU A 95 -5.01 -8.07 -7.60
N ASP A 96 -5.39 -9.30 -7.93
CA ASP A 96 -6.68 -9.65 -8.52
C ASP A 96 -7.66 -10.05 -7.41
N ALA A 97 -8.69 -9.24 -7.16
CA ALA A 97 -9.65 -9.51 -6.09
C ALA A 97 -10.51 -10.76 -6.36
N GLY A 98 -10.50 -11.29 -7.58
CA GLY A 98 -11.23 -12.49 -7.97
C GLY A 98 -10.53 -13.80 -7.57
N SER A 99 -9.22 -13.76 -7.34
CA SER A 99 -8.44 -14.95 -6.94
C SER A 99 -7.02 -14.59 -6.50
N GLU A 100 -6.58 -15.18 -5.38
CA GLU A 100 -5.18 -15.09 -4.94
C GLU A 100 -4.30 -16.11 -5.66
N PHE A 101 -3.14 -15.70 -6.17
CA PHE A 101 -2.18 -16.60 -6.79
C PHE A 101 -0.72 -16.11 -6.65
N PRO A 102 0.28 -17.03 -6.60
CA PRO A 102 1.68 -16.65 -6.38
C PRO A 102 2.28 -15.61 -7.35
N LEU A 103 1.71 -15.46 -8.54
CA LEU A 103 2.13 -14.42 -9.50
C LEU A 103 1.93 -12.99 -8.95
N GLU A 104 1.02 -12.79 -8.00
CA GLU A 104 0.79 -11.48 -7.37
C GLU A 104 2.02 -10.98 -6.62
N GLU A 105 2.93 -11.84 -6.15
CA GLU A 105 4.18 -11.38 -5.54
C GLU A 105 5.12 -10.73 -6.56
N ASP A 106 5.11 -11.20 -7.80
CA ASP A 106 5.91 -10.59 -8.87
C ASP A 106 5.35 -9.21 -9.24
N TRP A 107 4.01 -9.08 -9.28
CA TRP A 107 3.35 -7.79 -9.48
C TRP A 107 3.58 -6.84 -8.30
N PHE A 108 3.55 -7.36 -7.08
CA PHE A 108 3.86 -6.62 -5.88
C PHE A 108 5.30 -6.06 -5.92
N ALA A 109 6.28 -6.91 -6.23
CA ALA A 109 7.67 -6.50 -6.36
C ALA A 109 7.83 -5.43 -7.46
N ALA A 110 7.24 -5.65 -8.64
CA ALA A 110 7.28 -4.69 -9.74
C ALA A 110 6.59 -3.36 -9.40
N GLY A 111 5.49 -3.41 -8.63
CA GLY A 111 4.80 -2.23 -8.12
C GLY A 111 5.66 -1.42 -7.14
N LEU A 112 6.43 -2.10 -6.30
CA LEU A 112 7.33 -1.45 -5.35
C LEU A 112 8.54 -0.82 -6.05
N GLU A 113 9.13 -1.52 -7.03
CA GLU A 113 10.16 -0.97 -7.91
C GLU A 113 9.64 0.26 -8.68
N PHE A 114 8.38 0.23 -9.13
CA PHE A 114 7.75 1.37 -9.77
C PHE A 114 7.59 2.56 -8.82
N ILE A 115 7.16 2.34 -7.58
CA ILE A 115 7.07 3.40 -6.55
C ILE A 115 8.44 4.02 -6.29
N GLU A 116 9.49 3.21 -6.13
CA GLU A 116 10.86 3.71 -5.97
C GLU A 116 11.28 4.56 -7.19
N ALA A 117 11.05 4.05 -8.40
CA ALA A 117 11.43 4.72 -9.64
C ALA A 117 10.70 6.06 -9.87
N GLN A 118 9.49 6.22 -9.30
CA GLN A 118 8.72 7.48 -9.34
C GLN A 118 9.04 8.42 -8.17
N GLY A 119 9.98 8.05 -7.28
CA GLY A 119 10.42 8.88 -6.17
C GLY A 119 9.55 8.79 -4.93
N GLY A 120 8.97 7.63 -4.64
CA GLY A 120 8.21 7.40 -3.41
C GLY A 120 9.08 7.51 -2.15
N ASP A 121 8.65 8.31 -1.18
CA ASP A 121 9.27 8.39 0.15
C ASP A 121 8.75 7.29 1.07
N VAL A 122 7.47 6.94 0.92
CA VAL A 122 6.77 5.92 1.70
C VAL A 122 6.10 4.95 0.73
N ALA A 123 6.13 3.66 1.03
CA ALA A 123 5.32 2.66 0.35
C ALA A 123 4.46 1.93 1.38
N THR A 124 3.18 1.75 1.09
CA THR A 124 2.27 1.00 1.95
C THR A 124 1.52 -0.07 1.18
N SER A 125 1.29 -1.20 1.83
CA SER A 125 0.36 -2.21 1.35
C SER A 125 -0.36 -2.90 2.50
N SER A 126 -1.52 -3.45 2.18
CA SER A 126 -2.35 -4.27 3.07
C SER A 126 -2.58 -5.68 2.52
N LEU A 127 -1.87 -6.03 1.45
CA LEU A 127 -1.93 -7.33 0.79
C LEU A 127 -1.04 -8.33 1.51
N ILE A 128 -1.45 -9.61 1.56
CA ILE A 128 -0.69 -10.66 2.25
C ILE A 128 -0.60 -11.92 1.40
N ALA A 129 0.54 -12.61 1.45
CA ALA A 129 0.71 -13.93 0.83
C ALA A 129 0.30 -15.04 1.81
N GLY A 130 -0.82 -15.70 1.53
CA GLY A 130 -1.42 -16.71 2.41
C GLY A 130 -0.85 -18.13 2.32
N TRP A 131 0.13 -18.37 1.44
CA TRP A 131 0.67 -19.72 1.17
C TRP A 131 1.96 -20.08 1.91
N TYR A 132 2.55 -19.14 2.67
CA TYR A 132 3.77 -19.40 3.42
C TYR A 132 3.50 -19.99 4.80
N GLY A 133 4.31 -20.98 5.18
CA GLY A 133 4.28 -21.60 6.50
C GLY A 133 4.98 -20.75 7.56
N GLN A 134 4.73 -21.08 8.84
CA GLN A 134 5.37 -20.40 9.98
C GLN A 134 6.90 -20.42 9.94
N ASN A 135 7.50 -21.47 9.40
CA ASN A 135 8.95 -21.60 9.26
C ASN A 135 9.53 -20.76 8.11
N GLU A 136 8.67 -20.11 7.31
CA GLU A 136 9.01 -19.22 6.20
C GLU A 136 8.68 -17.76 6.54
N MET A 137 8.15 -17.48 7.75
CA MET A 137 7.96 -16.14 8.30
C MET A 137 9.29 -15.61 8.89
N ASP A 138 10.34 -15.58 8.09
CA ASP A 138 11.70 -15.19 8.46
C ASP A 138 12.11 -13.81 7.94
N GLY A 139 11.21 -13.13 7.21
CA GLY A 139 11.46 -11.85 6.57
C GLY A 139 12.35 -11.91 5.33
N GLU A 140 12.74 -13.12 4.88
CA GLU A 140 13.68 -13.33 3.76
C GLU A 140 13.13 -14.29 2.70
N THR A 141 12.21 -15.19 3.05
CA THR A 141 11.73 -16.24 2.17
C THR A 141 10.74 -15.72 1.11
N SER A 142 9.74 -14.92 1.50
CA SER A 142 8.74 -14.44 0.54
C SER A 142 9.31 -13.42 -0.44
N ILE A 143 8.80 -13.42 -1.67
CA ILE A 143 9.23 -12.43 -2.69
C ILE A 143 8.82 -11.03 -2.23
N MET A 144 7.62 -10.91 -1.66
CA MET A 144 7.14 -9.65 -1.11
C MET A 144 8.05 -9.11 0.02
N ALA A 145 8.55 -9.95 0.94
CA ALA A 145 9.45 -9.50 2.01
C ALA A 145 10.82 -9.10 1.46
N GLN A 146 11.36 -9.86 0.50
CA GLN A 146 12.60 -9.50 -0.19
C GLN A 146 12.48 -8.13 -0.89
N ALA A 147 11.38 -7.90 -1.61
CA ALA A 147 11.11 -6.62 -2.28
C ALA A 147 11.05 -5.46 -1.27
N PHE A 148 10.34 -5.64 -0.15
CA PHE A 148 10.27 -4.63 0.90
C PHE A 148 11.61 -4.30 1.53
N ASN A 149 12.43 -5.32 1.82
CA ASN A 149 13.76 -5.11 2.38
C ASN A 149 14.67 -4.34 1.41
N ILE A 150 14.58 -4.62 0.11
CA ILE A 150 15.34 -3.90 -0.93
C ILE A 150 14.89 -2.44 -1.02
N ALA A 151 13.59 -2.17 -1.12
CA ALA A 151 13.08 -0.81 -1.18
C ALA A 151 13.44 0.00 0.07
N THR A 152 13.37 -0.64 1.25
CA THR A 152 13.80 -0.04 2.52
C THR A 152 15.30 0.30 2.52
N ALA A 153 16.14 -0.61 2.02
CA ALA A 153 17.57 -0.38 1.86
C ALA A 153 17.88 0.77 0.87
N ASN A 154 17.00 0.99 -0.11
CA ASN A 154 17.08 2.10 -1.07
C ASN A 154 16.53 3.42 -0.54
N GLY A 155 15.97 3.44 0.67
CA GLY A 155 15.53 4.65 1.37
C GLY A 155 14.02 4.89 1.38
N VAL A 156 13.22 3.98 0.83
CA VAL A 156 11.75 4.04 0.91
C VAL A 156 11.30 3.57 2.29
N HIS A 157 10.44 4.32 2.98
CA HIS A 157 9.84 3.85 4.23
C HIS A 157 8.67 2.93 3.95
N CYS A 158 8.82 1.65 4.26
CA CYS A 158 7.85 0.62 3.93
C CYS A 158 6.94 0.29 5.12
N CYS A 159 5.62 0.36 4.91
CA CYS A 159 4.59 0.03 5.88
C CYS A 159 3.75 -1.15 5.37
N GLN A 160 3.50 -2.13 6.24
CA GLN A 160 2.76 -3.33 5.86
C GLN A 160 1.72 -3.70 6.93
N GLY A 161 0.53 -4.12 6.47
CA GLY A 161 -0.48 -4.71 7.33
C GLY A 161 -0.05 -6.08 7.87
N ALA A 162 -0.22 -6.30 9.18
CA ALA A 162 0.20 -7.54 9.86
C ALA A 162 -0.56 -8.81 9.45
N GLY A 163 -1.74 -8.65 8.85
CA GLY A 163 -2.72 -9.72 8.63
C GLY A 163 -3.86 -9.71 9.64
N ASN A 164 -4.96 -10.37 9.30
CA ASN A 164 -6.23 -10.32 10.05
C ASN A 164 -6.52 -11.58 10.89
N SER A 165 -5.52 -12.46 11.07
CA SER A 165 -5.70 -13.76 11.72
C SER A 165 -5.82 -13.71 13.25
N GLY A 166 -5.54 -12.55 13.86
CA GLY A 166 -5.68 -12.35 15.31
C GLY A 166 -4.67 -13.13 16.14
N HIS A 167 -4.96 -13.29 17.43
CA HIS A 167 -4.16 -14.11 18.35
C HIS A 167 -4.80 -15.49 18.50
N ASP A 168 -4.00 -16.56 18.44
CA ASP A 168 -4.42 -17.90 18.85
C ASP A 168 -3.79 -18.32 20.19
N ASP A 169 -4.24 -19.46 20.72
CA ASP A 169 -3.80 -19.96 22.03
C ASP A 169 -2.38 -20.57 22.02
N LEU A 170 -1.67 -20.55 20.87
CA LEU A 170 -0.37 -21.20 20.70
C LEU A 170 0.77 -20.19 20.79
N PRO A 171 1.54 -20.14 21.90
CA PRO A 171 2.56 -19.13 22.11
C PRO A 171 3.82 -19.30 21.22
N THR A 172 3.88 -20.37 20.42
CA THR A 172 5.02 -20.68 19.54
C THR A 172 4.75 -20.39 18.06
N THR A 173 3.58 -19.88 17.72
CA THR A 173 3.20 -19.51 16.35
C THR A 173 2.97 -18.01 16.25
N SER A 174 3.38 -17.42 15.14
CA SER A 174 3.09 -16.04 14.76
C SER A 174 1.81 -16.00 13.92
N HIS A 175 1.07 -14.90 13.92
CA HIS A 175 -0.03 -14.67 12.97
C HIS A 175 0.29 -13.57 11.96
N LEU A 176 1.56 -13.17 11.91
CA LEU A 176 2.07 -12.39 10.81
C LEU A 176 1.92 -13.20 9.53
N ALA A 177 1.45 -12.54 8.49
CA ALA A 177 1.51 -13.06 7.13
C ALA A 177 2.58 -12.31 6.36
N ALA A 178 3.23 -12.98 5.40
CA ALA A 178 4.16 -12.30 4.52
C ALA A 178 3.44 -11.17 3.76
N PRO A 179 4.06 -9.98 3.60
CA PRO A 179 5.43 -9.63 4.00
C PRO A 179 5.53 -8.86 5.33
N ALA A 180 4.58 -8.98 6.25
CA ALA A 180 4.63 -8.28 7.53
C ALA A 180 5.78 -8.72 8.45
N ASP A 181 6.40 -9.85 8.13
CA ASP A 181 7.60 -10.40 8.74
C ASP A 181 8.90 -9.81 8.15
N ALA A 182 8.82 -8.98 7.10
CA ALA A 182 9.96 -8.30 6.50
C ALA A 182 10.77 -7.55 7.58
N CYS A 183 12.02 -7.95 7.75
CA CYS A 183 12.93 -7.34 8.71
C CYS A 183 13.69 -6.18 8.06
N ILE A 184 13.48 -4.95 8.53
CA ILE A 184 14.57 -4.03 8.90
C ILE A 184 14.06 -2.93 9.86
N VAL A 185 14.73 -2.88 11.02
CA VAL A 185 14.73 -1.78 11.97
C VAL A 185 15.38 -0.58 11.30
N GLN A 186 14.65 0.51 11.09
CA GLN A 186 15.27 1.81 10.80
C GLN A 186 16.04 2.28 12.05
N SER A 187 17.26 1.80 12.25
CA SER A 187 18.25 2.52 13.05
C SER A 187 18.85 3.58 12.14
N HIS A 188 18.29 4.79 12.16
CA HIS A 188 19.01 5.96 11.66
C HIS A 188 20.29 6.10 12.51
N PRO A 189 21.49 6.13 11.90
CA PRO A 189 22.66 6.62 12.61
C PRO A 189 22.45 8.13 12.85
N GLU A 190 22.48 8.53 14.12
CA GLU A 190 22.56 9.94 14.56
C GLU A 190 23.83 10.63 14.02
#